data_AF-A0A7K6K8I2-F1
#
_entry.id   AF-A0A7K6K8I2-F1
#
_cell.length_a   1.000
_cell.length_b   1.000
_cell.length_c   1.000
_cell.angle_alpha   90.00
_cell.angle_beta   90.00
_cell.angle_gamma   90.00
#
_symmetry.space_group_name_H-M   'P 1'
#
loop_
_entity.id
_entity.type
_entity.pdbx_description
1 polymer ?
#
loop_
_entity_poly.entity_id
_entity_poly.type
_entity_poly.pdbx_seq_one_letter_code
_entity_poly.pdbx_strand_id
1 'polypeptide(L)'
;QEWQNPFATWDPRDFCNISEIVLPMDTYWSPPIFILERVNGQNPELNYMVLMHNGSFNSTRPFQVTLTCSLIILKFPFDTQTCNLSVASFLYPAVTDFVMKTRRTPAEMMKDSQSFFLTDGEWKFTNLSIIEYTEKMDDKGFSVVTYVISMERRPTLYILNLILPTCALYLLDMAVLFGPSSLEEKINFQIAIILGSSMLAVILNNSLPTSSNKPPIIGTH
;
A
#
# COMPACT_ATOMS: atom_id res chain seq x y z
N GLN A 1 -4.69 16.45 9.09
CA GLN A 1 -4.41 16.50 10.53
C GLN A 1 -5.14 17.69 11.11
N GLU A 2 -5.74 17.54 12.28
CA GLU A 2 -6.44 18.62 12.97
C GLU A 2 -6.07 18.56 14.45
N TRP A 3 -5.69 19.69 15.04
CA TRP A 3 -5.39 19.82 16.46
C TRP A 3 -5.78 21.20 16.95
N GLN A 4 -5.85 21.38 18.26
CA GLN A 4 -6.25 22.65 18.87
C GLN A 4 -5.14 23.20 19.76
N ASN A 5 -4.95 24.53 19.71
CA ASN A 5 -4.08 25.24 20.63
C ASN A 5 -4.83 26.44 21.23
N PRO A 6 -5.16 26.42 22.53
CA PRO A 6 -5.92 27.50 23.16
C PRO A 6 -5.16 28.83 23.21
N PHE A 7 -3.82 28.80 23.13
CA PHE A 7 -2.97 29.99 23.15
C PHE A 7 -2.89 30.71 21.79
N ALA A 8 -3.43 30.09 20.73
CA ALA A 8 -3.42 30.64 19.37
C ALA A 8 -4.83 31.08 18.94
N THR A 9 -5.51 31.86 19.79
CA THR A 9 -6.88 32.35 19.57
C THR A 9 -6.91 33.87 19.45
N TRP A 10 -7.85 34.41 18.67
CA TRP A 10 -8.11 35.85 18.58
C TRP A 10 -9.59 36.15 18.32
N ASP A 11 -10.04 37.37 18.66
CA ASP A 11 -11.34 37.87 18.23
C ASP A 11 -11.20 38.45 16.81
N PRO A 12 -11.89 37.91 15.79
CA PRO A 12 -11.83 38.45 14.44
C PRO A 12 -12.14 39.94 14.35
N ARG A 13 -12.97 40.48 15.26
CA ARG A 13 -13.36 41.89 15.26
C ARG A 13 -12.18 42.84 15.53
N ASP A 14 -11.17 42.36 16.26
CA ASP A 14 -9.95 43.12 16.53
C ASP A 14 -8.98 43.12 15.33
N PHE A 15 -9.20 42.20 14.37
CA PHE A 15 -8.32 41.94 13.22
C PHE A 15 -9.10 41.95 11.90
N CYS A 16 -9.88 43.00 11.62
CA CYS A 16 -10.56 43.19 10.33
C CYS A 16 -11.45 42.01 9.88
N ASN A 17 -12.08 41.30 10.82
CA ASN A 17 -12.87 40.08 10.60
C ASN A 17 -12.09 38.92 9.97
N ILE A 18 -10.77 38.88 10.11
CA ILE A 18 -9.94 37.74 9.68
C ILE A 18 -10.27 36.55 10.59
N SER A 19 -10.79 35.48 10.00
CA SER A 19 -11.16 34.24 10.72
C SER A 19 -10.16 33.10 10.56
N GLU A 20 -9.26 33.19 9.59
CA GLU A 20 -8.23 32.19 9.31
C GLU A 20 -6.95 32.82 8.75
N ILE A 21 -5.81 32.19 9.03
CA ILE A 21 -4.51 32.57 8.48
C ILE A 21 -3.74 31.32 8.05
N VAL A 22 -2.91 31.45 7.01
CA VAL A 22 -2.04 30.38 6.50
C VAL A 22 -0.62 30.64 6.98
N LEU A 23 -0.01 29.67 7.65
CA LEU A 23 1.31 29.80 8.26
C LEU A 23 2.20 28.61 7.91
N PRO A 24 3.53 28.80 7.82
CA PRO A 24 4.49 27.70 7.78
C PRO A 24 4.35 26.77 9.00
N MET A 25 4.44 25.46 8.79
CA MET A 25 4.26 24.42 9.82
C MET A 25 5.26 24.50 10.99
N ASP A 26 6.41 25.12 10.78
CA ASP A 26 7.48 25.32 11.77
C ASP A 26 7.25 26.55 12.67
N THR A 27 6.23 27.37 12.37
CA THR A 27 5.90 28.57 13.16
C THR A 27 5.26 28.23 14.51
N TYR A 28 4.48 27.14 14.58
CA TYR A 28 3.85 26.66 15.80
C TYR A 28 4.15 25.18 16.02
N TRP A 29 3.95 24.72 17.26
CA TRP A 29 3.96 23.29 17.55
C TRP A 29 2.94 22.56 16.68
N SER A 30 3.40 21.47 16.06
CA SER A 30 2.56 20.54 15.32
C SER A 30 2.80 19.11 15.80
N PRO A 31 1.77 18.26 15.79
CA PRO A 31 1.89 16.91 16.32
C PRO A 31 2.85 16.07 15.45
N PRO A 32 3.95 15.55 16.02
CA PRO A 32 4.87 14.70 15.28
C PRO A 32 4.20 13.35 15.01
N ILE A 33 4.16 12.96 13.73
CA ILE A 33 3.65 11.66 13.31
C ILE A 33 4.73 10.88 12.58
N PHE A 34 4.73 9.57 12.78
CA PHE A 34 5.65 8.63 12.17
C PHE A 34 4.85 7.52 11.49
N ILE A 35 5.32 7.07 10.33
CA ILE A 35 4.77 5.89 9.65
C ILE A 35 5.73 4.73 9.95
N LEU A 36 5.25 3.70 10.63
CA LEU A 36 6.11 2.62 11.14
C LEU A 36 6.71 1.78 10.01
N GLU A 37 5.90 1.48 8.99
CA GLU A 37 6.28 0.62 7.88
C GLU A 37 7.04 1.36 6.77
N ARG A 38 7.41 2.64 6.97
CA ARG A 38 8.05 3.45 5.92
C ARG A 38 9.48 2.97 5.64
N VAL A 39 9.74 2.59 4.39
CA VAL A 39 11.09 2.31 3.85
C VAL A 39 11.68 3.56 3.20
N ASN A 40 10.87 4.22 2.39
CA ASN A 40 11.26 5.41 1.64
C ASN A 40 10.04 6.33 1.50
N GLY A 41 10.26 7.59 1.17
CA GLY A 41 9.18 8.50 0.82
C GLY A 41 9.69 9.91 0.63
N GLN A 42 8.97 10.68 -0.16
CA GLN A 42 9.25 12.09 -0.36
C GLN A 42 8.37 12.90 0.59
N ASN A 43 8.99 13.80 1.35
CA ASN A 43 8.23 14.76 2.13
C ASN A 43 7.71 15.85 1.18
N PRO A 44 6.47 16.35 1.37
CA PRO A 44 5.93 17.42 0.55
C PRO A 44 6.78 18.68 0.68
N GLU A 45 7.02 19.36 -0.45
CA GLU A 45 7.80 20.61 -0.51
C GLU A 45 7.09 21.77 0.20
N LEU A 46 5.76 21.74 0.26
CA LEU A 46 4.93 22.77 0.89
C LEU A 46 4.44 22.30 2.27
N ASN A 47 5.00 22.88 3.32
CA ASN A 47 4.63 22.62 4.71
C ASN A 47 3.91 23.82 5.32
N TYR A 48 2.63 23.96 4.98
CA TYR A 48 1.75 24.99 5.54
C TYR A 48 0.61 24.38 6.37
N MET A 49 0.07 25.18 7.29
CA MET A 49 -1.14 24.90 8.06
C MET A 49 -2.06 26.12 8.02
N VAL A 50 -3.35 25.83 8.14
CA VAL A 50 -4.38 26.85 8.35
C VAL A 50 -4.65 26.92 9.85
N LEU A 51 -4.51 28.11 10.43
CA LEU A 51 -4.91 28.43 11.80
C LEU A 51 -6.22 29.22 11.74
N MET A 52 -7.25 28.73 12.44
CA MET A 52 -8.53 29.40 12.60
C MET A 52 -8.57 30.24 13.89
N HIS A 53 -9.38 31.28 13.93
CA HIS A 53 -9.49 32.20 15.07
C HIS A 53 -9.83 31.54 16.42
N ASN A 54 -10.48 30.38 16.36
CA ASN A 54 -10.82 29.56 17.53
C ASN A 54 -9.67 28.65 18.03
N GLY A 55 -8.47 28.80 17.46
CA GLY A 55 -7.28 28.02 17.82
C GLY A 55 -7.23 26.63 17.20
N SER A 56 -8.11 26.32 16.23
CA SER A 56 -8.03 25.08 15.45
C SER A 56 -6.96 25.20 14.36
N PHE A 57 -6.08 24.21 14.30
CA PHE A 57 -5.10 24.04 13.25
C PHE A 57 -5.53 22.91 12.33
N ASN A 58 -5.49 23.16 11.02
CA ASN A 58 -5.72 22.15 10.00
C ASN A 58 -4.53 22.09 9.04
N SER A 59 -3.99 20.89 8.84
CA SER A 59 -2.95 20.62 7.85
C SER A 59 -3.33 19.42 7.00
N THR A 60 -3.48 19.65 5.70
CA THR A 60 -3.69 18.61 4.69
C THR A 60 -2.47 18.60 3.77
N ARG A 61 -1.80 17.46 3.69
CA ARG A 61 -0.56 17.31 2.93
C ARG A 61 -0.59 16.00 2.14
N PRO A 62 -0.22 16.01 0.85
CA PRO A 62 -0.03 14.78 0.11
C PRO A 62 1.23 14.08 0.60
N PHE A 63 1.16 12.75 0.71
CA PHE A 63 2.31 11.91 1.05
C PHE A 63 2.52 10.88 -0.04
N GLN A 64 3.76 10.76 -0.50
CA GLN A 64 4.22 9.63 -1.30
C GLN A 64 5.17 8.80 -0.45
N VAL A 65 4.73 7.59 -0.08
CA VAL A 65 5.46 6.70 0.82
C VAL A 65 5.54 5.30 0.24
N THR A 66 6.68 4.66 0.46
CA THR A 66 6.90 3.24 0.19
C THR A 66 6.90 2.51 1.51
N LEU A 67 6.03 1.51 1.63
CA LEU A 67 5.81 0.74 2.86
C LEU A 67 6.39 -0.67 2.73
N THR A 68 6.89 -1.23 3.84
CA THR A 68 7.11 -2.67 3.97
C THR A 68 5.77 -3.39 4.11
N CYS A 69 5.57 -4.46 3.33
CA CYS A 69 4.41 -5.32 3.45
C CYS A 69 4.79 -6.77 3.16
N SER A 70 4.35 -7.69 4.02
CA SER A 70 4.57 -9.12 3.87
C SER A 70 3.54 -9.71 2.91
N LEU A 71 3.94 -9.92 1.65
CA LEU A 71 3.05 -10.42 0.60
C LEU A 71 2.85 -11.94 0.68
N ILE A 72 1.61 -12.39 0.51
CA ILE A 72 1.23 -13.80 0.43
C ILE A 72 0.96 -14.17 -1.03
N ILE A 73 1.93 -14.80 -1.69
CA ILE A 73 1.87 -15.11 -3.13
C ILE A 73 1.36 -16.51 -3.45
N LEU A 74 0.83 -17.26 -2.48
CA LEU A 74 0.42 -18.66 -2.67
C LEU A 74 -0.52 -18.85 -3.88
N LYS A 75 -1.48 -17.93 -4.04
CA LYS A 75 -2.50 -17.95 -5.11
C LYS A 75 -2.14 -17.09 -6.31
N PHE A 76 -0.89 -16.64 -6.44
CA PHE A 76 -0.47 -15.84 -7.58
C PHE A 76 -0.87 -16.48 -8.92
N PRO A 77 -1.40 -15.72 -9.90
CA PRO A 77 -1.63 -14.26 -9.92
C PRO A 77 -3.02 -13.81 -9.40
N PHE A 78 -3.78 -14.70 -8.75
CA PHE A 78 -5.11 -14.45 -8.19
C PHE A 78 -5.05 -14.16 -6.69
N ASP A 79 -4.00 -13.46 -6.26
CA ASP A 79 -3.72 -13.17 -4.86
C ASP A 79 -4.39 -11.89 -4.36
N THR A 80 -4.68 -11.88 -3.06
CA THR A 80 -5.14 -10.72 -2.32
C THR A 80 -4.11 -10.42 -1.25
N GLN A 81 -3.76 -9.15 -1.11
CA GLN A 81 -2.75 -8.67 -0.17
C GLN A 81 -3.40 -7.75 0.86
N THR A 82 -2.89 -7.83 2.08
CA THR A 82 -3.30 -6.98 3.20
C THR A 82 -2.05 -6.35 3.79
N CYS A 83 -1.95 -5.04 3.66
CA CYS A 83 -0.80 -4.26 4.10
C CYS A 83 -1.20 -3.28 5.20
N ASN A 84 -0.34 -3.12 6.19
CA ASN A 84 -0.56 -2.18 7.28
C ASN A 84 0.17 -0.87 6.99
N LEU A 85 -0.54 0.23 7.24
CA LEU A 85 0.01 1.57 7.33
C LEU A 85 -0.31 2.10 8.73
N SER A 86 0.68 2.05 9.62
CA SER A 86 0.54 2.44 11.02
C SER A 86 1.13 3.82 11.24
N VAL A 87 0.29 4.75 11.69
CA VAL A 87 0.67 6.10 12.08
C VAL A 87 0.79 6.15 13.60
N ALA A 88 1.96 6.52 14.10
CA ALA A 88 2.29 6.56 15.52
C ALA A 88 2.89 7.91 15.93
N SER A 89 2.84 8.24 17.22
CA SER A 89 3.62 9.33 17.81
C SER A 89 4.31 8.84 19.07
N PHE A 90 5.63 8.70 19.02
CA PHE A 90 6.44 8.18 20.14
C PHE A 90 7.05 9.25 21.03
N LEU A 91 6.76 10.53 20.76
CA LEU A 91 7.32 11.64 21.53
C LEU A 91 6.46 11.99 22.75
N TYR A 92 5.18 11.63 22.74
CA TYR A 92 4.22 11.99 23.78
C TYR A 92 3.42 10.76 24.22
N PRO A 93 3.31 10.49 25.53
CA PRO A 93 2.45 9.41 26.03
C PRO A 93 0.98 9.65 25.69
N ALA A 94 0.30 8.60 25.24
CA ALA A 94 -1.10 8.63 24.85
C ALA A 94 -2.06 8.94 26.00
N VAL A 95 -1.70 8.50 27.21
CA VAL A 95 -2.58 8.59 28.38
C VAL A 95 -2.66 10.03 28.92
N THR A 96 -1.62 10.83 28.74
CA THR A 96 -1.51 12.15 29.37
C THR A 96 -1.50 13.30 28.36
N ASP A 97 -0.81 13.13 27.23
CA ASP A 97 -0.37 14.29 26.44
C ASP A 97 -0.92 14.28 25.01
N PHE A 98 -1.03 13.10 24.36
CA PHE A 98 -1.32 13.06 22.93
C PHE A 98 -2.10 11.81 22.48
N VAL A 99 -3.37 11.99 22.11
CA VAL A 99 -4.23 10.93 21.56
C VAL A 99 -4.51 11.18 20.08
N MET A 100 -4.20 10.20 19.24
CA MET A 100 -4.62 10.22 17.84
C MET A 100 -5.95 9.51 17.67
N LYS A 101 -6.81 10.10 16.83
CA LYS A 101 -8.08 9.52 16.41
C LYS A 101 -8.29 9.79 14.93
N THR A 102 -9.04 8.91 14.29
CA THR A 102 -9.47 9.11 12.91
C THR A 102 -10.66 10.04 12.85
N ARG A 103 -10.60 11.00 11.91
CA ARG A 103 -11.69 11.97 11.68
C ARG A 103 -12.82 11.36 10.83
N ARG A 104 -12.49 10.40 9.98
CA ARG A 104 -13.41 9.80 9.01
C ARG A 104 -13.57 8.32 9.29
N THR A 105 -14.76 7.82 9.03
CA THR A 105 -15.04 6.40 9.11
C THR A 105 -14.38 5.63 7.97
N PRO A 106 -14.13 4.31 8.12
CA PRO A 106 -13.62 3.48 7.03
C PRO A 106 -14.48 3.56 5.76
N ALA A 107 -15.80 3.66 5.90
CA ALA A 107 -16.73 3.75 4.77
C ALA A 107 -16.59 5.06 3.97
N GLU A 108 -16.42 6.19 4.66
CA GLU A 108 -16.17 7.48 4.02
C GLU A 108 -14.83 7.49 3.29
N MET A 109 -13.78 6.99 3.94
CA MET A 109 -12.44 6.90 3.34
C MET A 109 -12.42 5.95 2.13
N MET A 110 -13.18 4.86 2.17
CA MET A 110 -13.35 3.94 1.05
C MET A 110 -13.95 4.64 -0.17
N LYS A 111 -15.04 5.38 0.05
CA LYS A 111 -15.73 6.12 -1.02
C LYS A 111 -14.83 7.18 -1.65
N ASP A 112 -14.13 7.95 -0.81
CA ASP A 112 -13.19 8.97 -1.27
C ASP A 112 -12.05 8.32 -2.06
N SER A 113 -11.45 7.25 -1.53
CA SER A 113 -10.34 6.55 -2.18
C SER A 113 -10.74 6.06 -3.58
N GLN A 114 -11.92 5.46 -3.73
CA GLN A 114 -12.43 5.03 -5.03
C GLN A 114 -12.57 6.18 -6.04
N SER A 115 -12.87 7.39 -5.59
CA SER A 115 -12.93 8.58 -6.47
C SER A 115 -11.55 9.08 -6.90
N PHE A 116 -10.52 8.86 -6.08
CA PHE A 116 -9.14 9.30 -6.35
C PHE A 116 -8.29 8.25 -7.07
N PHE A 117 -8.66 6.97 -7.07
CA PHE A 117 -8.01 5.94 -7.88
C PHE A 117 -8.37 6.12 -9.37
N LEU A 118 -7.62 6.99 -10.05
CA LEU A 118 -7.85 7.38 -11.43
C LEU A 118 -7.46 6.32 -12.48
N THR A 119 -6.79 5.23 -12.08
CA THR A 119 -6.22 4.27 -13.03
C THR A 119 -6.48 2.82 -12.67
N ASP A 120 -6.79 2.03 -13.70
CA ASP A 120 -6.81 0.56 -13.68
C ASP A 120 -5.39 -0.02 -13.66
N GLY A 121 -4.67 0.21 -12.54
CA GLY A 121 -3.38 -0.41 -12.30
C GLY A 121 -3.47 -1.92 -12.07
N GLU A 122 -2.33 -2.55 -11.79
CA GLU A 122 -2.24 -3.98 -11.48
C GLU A 122 -3.08 -4.36 -10.25
N TRP A 123 -3.21 -3.45 -9.29
CA TRP A 123 -3.91 -3.69 -8.03
C TRP A 123 -5.26 -2.99 -8.01
N LYS A 124 -6.28 -3.74 -7.62
CA LYS A 124 -7.61 -3.23 -7.30
C LYS A 124 -7.71 -3.05 -5.79
N PHE A 125 -7.99 -1.82 -5.35
CA PHE A 125 -8.30 -1.56 -3.95
C PHE A 125 -9.66 -2.17 -3.59
N THR A 126 -9.71 -2.99 -2.54
CA THR A 126 -10.91 -3.76 -2.18
C THR A 126 -11.48 -3.37 -0.83
N ASN A 127 -10.64 -3.20 0.18
CA ASN A 127 -11.09 -2.90 1.54
C ASN A 127 -10.09 -2.02 2.30
N LEU A 128 -10.62 -1.30 3.29
CA LEU A 128 -9.88 -0.51 4.27
C LEU A 128 -10.53 -0.71 5.62
N SER A 129 -9.75 -1.13 6.61
CA SER A 129 -10.15 -1.07 8.01
C SER A 129 -9.18 -0.19 8.81
N ILE A 130 -9.67 0.31 9.93
CA ILE A 130 -8.94 1.23 10.80
C ILE A 130 -8.93 0.61 12.19
N ILE A 131 -7.76 0.53 12.79
CA ILE A 131 -7.56 0.01 14.15
C ILE A 131 -6.85 1.10 14.95
N GLU A 132 -7.50 1.59 16.01
CA GLU A 132 -6.94 2.57 16.93
C GLU A 132 -6.60 1.87 18.25
N TYR A 133 -5.36 1.99 18.70
CA TYR A 133 -4.92 1.36 19.95
C TYR A 133 -3.76 2.12 20.60
N THR A 134 -3.40 1.71 21.81
CA THR A 134 -2.24 2.21 22.54
C THR A 134 -1.20 1.11 22.63
N GLU A 135 -0.05 1.33 22.00
CA GLU A 135 1.09 0.43 22.10
C GLU A 135 1.88 0.76 23.37
N LYS A 136 2.14 -0.23 24.22
CA LYS A 136 2.98 -0.04 25.40
C LYS A 136 4.44 -0.28 25.03
N MET A 137 5.28 0.71 25.28
CA MET A 137 6.72 0.62 25.15
C MET A 137 7.34 1.08 26.47
N ASP A 138 8.02 0.15 27.13
CA ASP A 138 8.45 0.28 28.53
C ASP A 138 7.26 0.61 29.45
N ASP A 139 7.38 1.67 30.26
CA ASP A 139 6.34 2.13 31.19
C ASP A 139 5.38 3.17 30.56
N LYS A 140 5.47 3.43 29.25
CA LYS A 140 4.67 4.45 28.56
C LYS A 140 3.83 3.85 27.45
N GLY A 141 2.59 4.32 27.32
CA GLY A 141 1.70 3.99 26.21
C GLY A 141 1.78 5.06 25.13
N PHE A 142 1.84 4.67 23.86
CA PHE A 142 1.87 5.55 22.69
C PHE A 142 0.69 5.28 21.77
N SER A 143 0.11 6.34 21.22
CA SER A 143 -1.08 6.24 20.39
C SER A 143 -0.68 5.76 19.00
N VAL A 144 -1.40 4.75 18.49
CA VAL A 144 -1.19 4.19 17.16
C VAL A 144 -2.53 4.06 16.45
N VAL A 145 -2.54 4.46 15.18
CA VAL A 145 -3.66 4.27 14.26
C VAL A 145 -3.16 3.48 13.07
N THR A 146 -3.65 2.26 12.90
CA THR A 146 -3.29 1.38 11.79
C THR A 146 -4.40 1.33 10.76
N TYR A 147 -4.05 1.72 9.53
CA TYR A 147 -4.87 1.53 8.34
C TYR A 147 -4.49 0.20 7.70
N VAL A 148 -5.43 -0.74 7.69
CA VAL A 148 -5.26 -2.05 7.06
C VAL A 148 -5.84 -1.97 5.66
N ILE A 149 -4.96 -1.97 4.67
CA ILE A 149 -5.28 -1.77 3.25
C ILE A 149 -5.32 -3.13 2.58
N SER A 150 -6.47 -3.51 2.03
CA SER A 150 -6.62 -4.73 1.25
C SER A 150 -6.68 -4.43 -0.25
N MET A 151 -5.91 -5.18 -1.02
CA MET A 151 -5.80 -5.03 -2.47
C MET A 151 -5.83 -6.40 -3.15
N GLU A 152 -6.47 -6.48 -4.30
CA GLU A 152 -6.58 -7.69 -5.13
C GLU A 152 -5.80 -7.49 -6.43
N ARG A 153 -4.98 -8.46 -6.83
CA ARG A 153 -4.24 -8.38 -8.09
C ARG A 153 -5.17 -8.62 -9.27
N ARG A 154 -4.99 -7.85 -10.34
CA ARG A 154 -5.65 -8.09 -11.63
C ARG A 154 -4.84 -9.11 -12.43
N PRO A 155 -5.33 -10.35 -12.63
CA PRO A 155 -4.53 -11.43 -13.20
C PRO A 155 -4.44 -11.37 -14.74
N THR A 156 -5.14 -10.46 -15.41
CA THR A 156 -5.35 -10.48 -16.87
C THR A 156 -4.06 -10.61 -17.67
N LEU A 157 -3.05 -9.80 -17.37
CA LEU A 157 -1.77 -9.86 -18.08
C LEU A 157 -1.00 -11.14 -17.79
N TYR A 158 -1.08 -11.67 -16.56
CA TYR A 158 -0.47 -12.95 -16.20
C TYR A 158 -1.17 -14.13 -16.87
N ILE A 159 -2.50 -14.08 -17.03
CA ILE A 159 -3.23 -15.10 -17.77
C ILE A 159 -2.77 -15.13 -19.22
N LEU A 160 -2.71 -13.96 -19.88
CA LEU A 160 -2.36 -13.85 -21.30
C LEU A 160 -0.89 -14.19 -21.58
N ASN A 161 0.03 -13.75 -20.72
CA ASN A 161 1.47 -13.83 -20.99
C ASN A 161 2.16 -15.01 -20.31
N LEU A 162 1.54 -15.64 -19.31
CA LEU A 162 2.14 -16.74 -18.55
C LEU A 162 1.30 -18.01 -18.59
N ILE A 163 0.01 -17.94 -18.22
CA ILE A 163 -0.83 -19.15 -18.13
C ILE A 163 -1.15 -19.71 -19.52
N LEU A 164 -1.62 -18.88 -20.46
CA LEU A 164 -1.98 -19.34 -21.81
C LEU A 164 -0.79 -19.95 -22.58
N PRO A 165 0.41 -19.32 -22.63
CA PRO A 165 1.57 -19.93 -23.28
C PRO A 165 1.99 -21.24 -22.62
N THR A 166 1.97 -21.32 -21.29
CA THR A 166 2.28 -22.56 -20.56
C THR A 166 1.29 -23.68 -20.90
N CYS A 167 -0.01 -23.41 -20.91
CA CYS A 167 -1.02 -24.39 -21.34
C CYS A 167 -0.80 -24.84 -22.80
N ALA A 168 -0.46 -23.92 -23.71
CA ALA A 168 -0.15 -24.26 -25.09
C ALA A 168 1.08 -25.16 -25.20
N LEU A 169 2.15 -24.91 -24.43
CA LEU A 169 3.33 -25.77 -24.38
C LEU A 169 3.00 -27.18 -23.88
N TYR A 170 2.19 -27.32 -22.81
CA TYR A 170 1.76 -28.64 -22.33
C TYR A 170 0.89 -29.38 -23.35
N LEU A 171 0.01 -28.69 -24.07
CA LEU A 171 -0.79 -29.30 -25.14
C LEU A 171 0.08 -29.76 -26.31
N LEU A 172 1.10 -28.96 -26.68
CA LEU A 172 2.07 -29.32 -27.71
C LEU A 172 2.92 -30.52 -27.28
N ASP A 173 3.38 -30.57 -26.03
CA ASP A 173 4.14 -31.70 -25.46
C ASP A 173 3.33 -33.00 -25.58
N MET A 174 2.06 -32.97 -25.15
CA MET A 174 1.15 -34.11 -25.30
C MET A 174 0.92 -34.49 -26.76
N ALA A 175 0.72 -33.53 -27.66
CA ALA A 175 0.51 -33.80 -29.08
C ALA A 175 1.73 -34.46 -29.74
N VAL A 176 2.95 -34.01 -29.42
CA VAL A 176 4.20 -34.58 -29.93
C VAL A 176 4.45 -35.99 -29.38
N LEU A 177 4.11 -36.21 -28.10
CA LEU A 177 4.27 -37.52 -27.46
C LEU A 177 3.43 -38.58 -28.17
N PHE A 178 2.15 -38.30 -28.42
CA PHE A 178 1.21 -39.23 -29.06
C PHE A 178 1.20 -39.18 -30.60
N GLY A 179 1.85 -38.19 -31.21
CA GLY A 179 1.92 -38.00 -32.66
C GLY A 179 2.82 -39.01 -33.37
N PRO A 180 2.51 -39.36 -34.64
CA PRO A 180 3.37 -40.16 -35.50
C PRO A 180 4.50 -39.28 -36.06
N SER A 181 5.52 -39.03 -35.25
CA SER A 181 6.71 -38.26 -35.63
C SER A 181 7.97 -39.10 -35.48
N SER A 182 9.00 -38.80 -36.27
CA SER A 182 10.29 -39.47 -36.14
C SER A 182 10.95 -39.12 -34.80
N LEU A 183 11.83 -40.00 -34.30
CA LEU A 183 12.53 -39.77 -33.03
C LEU A 183 13.35 -38.46 -33.05
N GLU A 184 13.98 -38.15 -34.19
CA GLU A 184 14.77 -36.94 -34.38
C GLU A 184 13.93 -35.67 -34.27
N GLU A 185 12.75 -35.65 -34.90
CA GLU A 185 11.81 -34.54 -34.78
C GLU A 185 11.32 -34.39 -33.34
N LYS A 186 10.97 -35.49 -32.66
CA LYS A 186 10.53 -35.45 -31.25
C LYS A 186 11.59 -34.84 -30.33
N ILE A 187 12.86 -35.20 -30.51
CA ILE A 187 13.97 -34.63 -29.73
C ILE A 187 14.10 -33.13 -29.96
N ASN A 188 14.07 -32.69 -31.22
CA ASN A 188 14.16 -31.27 -31.56
C ASN A 188 13.00 -30.45 -30.97
N PHE A 189 11.76 -30.98 -31.01
CA PHE A 189 10.61 -30.36 -30.37
C PHE A 189 10.75 -30.29 -28.85
N GLN A 190 11.25 -31.35 -28.20
CA GLN A 190 11.43 -31.35 -26.75
C GLN A 190 12.42 -30.27 -26.30
N ILE A 191 13.51 -30.09 -27.05
CA ILE A 191 14.49 -29.03 -26.78
C ILE A 191 13.83 -27.65 -26.87
N ALA A 192 12.99 -27.41 -27.89
CA ALA A 192 12.26 -26.15 -28.04
C ALA A 192 11.27 -25.91 -26.88
N ILE A 193 10.58 -26.95 -26.41
CA ILE A 193 9.67 -26.86 -25.24
C ILE A 193 10.44 -26.52 -23.96
N ILE A 194 11.59 -27.15 -23.71
CA ILE A 194 12.45 -26.87 -22.55
C ILE A 194 12.96 -25.42 -22.58
N LEU A 195 13.36 -24.92 -23.75
CA LEU A 195 13.77 -23.52 -23.91
C LEU A 195 12.61 -22.56 -23.63
N GLY A 196 11.42 -22.86 -24.16
CA GLY A 196 10.21 -22.08 -23.93
C GLY A 196 9.79 -22.05 -22.46
N SER A 197 9.79 -23.19 -21.77
CA SER A 197 9.48 -23.26 -20.34
C SER A 197 10.51 -22.55 -19.48
N SER A 198 11.80 -22.63 -19.83
CA SER A 198 12.87 -21.89 -19.15
C SER A 198 12.68 -20.38 -19.27
N MET A 199 12.29 -19.89 -20.45
CA MET A 199 11.99 -18.46 -20.66
C MET A 199 10.79 -18.02 -19.80
N LEU A 200 9.72 -18.82 -19.75
CA LEU A 200 8.56 -18.53 -18.90
C LEU A 200 8.89 -18.54 -17.41
N ALA A 201 9.76 -19.47 -16.97
CA ALA A 201 10.24 -19.52 -15.59
C ALA A 201 11.05 -18.26 -15.22
N VAL A 202 11.87 -17.74 -16.14
CA VAL A 202 12.59 -16.47 -15.92
C VAL A 202 11.62 -15.29 -15.81
N ILE A 203 10.58 -15.23 -16.66
CA ILE A 203 9.54 -14.20 -16.59
C ILE A 203 8.80 -14.28 -15.25
N LEU A 204 8.45 -15.48 -14.80
CA LEU A 204 7.83 -15.71 -13.49
C LEU A 204 8.73 -15.21 -12.36
N ASN A 205 10.01 -15.62 -12.36
CA ASN A 205 10.96 -15.25 -11.33
C ASN A 205 11.18 -13.73 -11.24
N ASN A 206 11.18 -13.03 -12.38
CA ASN A 206 11.29 -11.57 -12.42
C ASN A 206 10.01 -10.86 -11.96
N SER A 207 8.86 -11.54 -11.99
CA SER A 207 7.56 -10.97 -11.57
C SER A 207 7.26 -11.20 -10.09
N LEU A 208 7.90 -12.19 -9.47
CA LEU A 208 7.67 -12.54 -8.07
C LEU A 208 8.58 -11.72 -7.15
N PRO A 209 8.08 -11.27 -5.99
CA PRO A 209 8.93 -10.67 -4.98
C PRO A 209 9.91 -11.72 -4.43
N THR A 210 11.18 -11.32 -4.24
CA THR A 210 12.25 -12.18 -3.72
C THR A 210 12.04 -12.64 -2.27
N SER A 211 11.00 -12.15 -1.57
CA SER A 211 10.83 -12.27 -0.12
C SER A 211 9.74 -13.25 0.35
N SER A 212 9.21 -14.13 -0.51
CA SER A 212 8.16 -15.05 -0.07
C SER A 212 8.72 -16.29 0.64
N ASN A 213 8.39 -16.46 1.91
CA ASN A 213 8.66 -17.68 2.69
C ASN A 213 7.94 -18.94 2.13
N LYS A 214 7.06 -18.80 1.13
CA LYS A 214 6.36 -19.90 0.46
C LYS A 214 6.30 -19.67 -1.05
N PRO A 215 6.82 -20.57 -1.90
CA PRO A 215 6.71 -20.41 -3.35
C PRO A 215 5.23 -20.43 -3.79
N PRO A 216 4.88 -19.74 -4.89
CA PRO A 216 3.52 -19.78 -5.44
C PRO A 216 3.23 -21.17 -6.03
N ILE A 217 1.96 -21.57 -6.07
CA ILE A 217 1.54 -22.87 -6.64
C ILE A 217 1.97 -23.02 -8.10
N ILE A 218 2.00 -21.92 -8.86
CA ILE A 218 2.42 -21.95 -10.28
C ILE A 218 3.92 -22.19 -10.47
N GLY A 219 4.73 -22.03 -9.41
CA GLY A 219 6.16 -22.35 -9.44
C GLY A 219 6.50 -23.77 -8.98
N THR A 220 5.51 -24.56 -8.53
CA THR A 220 5.70 -25.94 -8.08
C THR A 220 5.31 -27.00 -9.12
N HIS A 221 4.76 -26.59 -10.26
CA HIS A 221 4.28 -27.45 -11.35
C HIS A 221 4.91 -27.03 -12.67
#